data_AF-A0A7R7B4M4-F1
#
_entry.id   AF-A0A7R7B4M4-F1
#
_cell.length_a   1.000
_cell.length_b   1.000
_cell.length_c   1.000
_cell.angle_alpha   90.00
_cell.angle_beta   90.00
_cell.angle_gamma   90.00
#
_symmetry.space_group_name_H-M   'P 1'
#
loop_
_entity.id
_entity.type
_entity.pdbx_description
1 polymer ?
#
loop_
_entity_poly.entity_id
_entity_poly.type
_entity_poly.pdbx_seq_one_letter_code
_entity_poly.pdbx_strand_id
1 'polypeptide(L)'
;MEDKFKCRVCGLSQFPDLPWGEDGRQPSYNICDCCGVEFGYGDDGLQNCLRLRRHWVEVEHCRRFSPKDRPADWDMPAQIRGIPATYKSDDDEKLINAYGQAGEPPLRGLSSLSAIEKSTR
;
A
#
# COMPACT_ATOMS: atom_id res chain seq x y z
N MET A 1 1.12 9.81 17.72
CA MET A 1 -0.32 10.07 17.49
C MET A 1 -0.71 9.91 16.02
N GLU A 2 0.24 9.65 15.11
CA GLU A 2 -0.03 9.44 13.66
C GLU A 2 -0.50 8.02 13.33
N ASP A 3 -0.13 7.01 14.11
CA ASP A 3 -0.46 5.60 13.88
C ASP A 3 -1.96 5.33 13.70
N LYS A 4 -2.83 6.09 14.38
CA LYS A 4 -4.29 5.92 14.29
C LYS A 4 -4.87 6.24 12.92
N PHE A 5 -4.15 6.99 12.09
CA PHE A 5 -4.53 7.31 10.71
C PHE A 5 -3.94 6.32 9.71
N LYS A 6 -3.08 5.40 10.13
CA LYS A 6 -2.33 4.53 9.22
C LYS A 6 -3.17 3.33 8.84
N CYS A 7 -3.19 3.01 7.55
CA CYS A 7 -3.66 1.71 7.09
C CYS A 7 -2.79 0.60 7.71
N ARG A 8 -3.44 -0.40 8.32
CA ARG A 8 -2.74 -1.54 8.96
C ARG A 8 -2.03 -2.44 7.94
N VAL A 9 -2.50 -2.45 6.69
CA VAL A 9 -1.93 -3.26 5.62
C VAL A 9 -0.73 -2.57 4.99
N CYS A 10 -0.86 -1.31 4.56
CA CYS A 10 0.16 -0.67 3.74
C CYS A 10 0.79 0.58 4.37
N GLY A 11 0.30 1.12 5.48
CA GLY A 11 0.92 2.28 6.14
C GLY A 11 0.64 3.64 5.51
N LEU A 12 -0.20 3.72 4.46
CA LEU A 12 -0.68 5.01 3.95
C LEU A 12 -1.47 5.74 5.06
N SER A 13 -1.18 7.03 5.25
CA SER A 13 -1.98 7.91 6.11
C SER A 13 -3.35 8.16 5.49
N GLN A 14 -4.42 8.00 6.26
CA GLN A 14 -5.80 8.24 5.87
C GLN A 14 -6.34 9.57 6.42
N PHE A 15 -5.48 10.41 7.01
CA PHE A 15 -5.87 11.72 7.54
C PHE A 15 -6.64 12.53 6.48
N PRO A 16 -7.76 13.19 6.84
CA PRO A 16 -8.29 13.40 8.19
C PRO A 16 -9.13 12.25 8.78
N ASP A 17 -9.38 11.19 8.00
CA ASP A 17 -10.25 10.08 8.40
C ASP A 17 -9.52 9.07 9.28
N LEU A 18 -10.24 8.50 10.25
CA LEU A 18 -9.74 7.45 11.14
C LEU A 18 -10.20 6.07 10.65
N PRO A 19 -9.30 5.22 10.13
CA PRO A 19 -9.67 3.89 9.62
C PRO A 19 -10.32 2.98 10.66
N TRP A 20 -9.94 3.19 11.92
CA TRP A 20 -10.34 2.36 13.06
C TRP A 20 -10.83 3.20 14.25
N GLY A 21 -11.36 4.40 13.97
CA GLY A 21 -11.89 5.30 14.99
C GLY A 21 -10.81 5.80 15.95
N GLU A 22 -11.23 6.57 16.96
CA GLU A 22 -10.29 7.10 17.96
C GLU A 22 -9.74 6.02 18.90
N ASP A 23 -10.51 4.97 19.12
CA ASP A 23 -10.18 3.84 20.01
C ASP A 23 -9.35 2.75 19.32
N GLY A 24 -9.16 2.82 18.00
CA GLY A 24 -8.48 1.80 17.21
C GLY A 24 -9.29 0.51 17.05
N ARG A 25 -10.60 0.51 17.34
CA ARG A 25 -11.48 -0.68 17.34
C ARG A 25 -12.69 -0.55 16.43
N GLN A 26 -13.15 0.67 16.16
CA GLN A 26 -14.35 0.92 15.36
C GLN A 26 -13.95 1.19 13.90
N PRO A 27 -14.10 0.23 12.99
CA PRO A 27 -13.71 0.43 11.60
C PRO A 27 -14.58 1.48 10.92
N SER A 28 -14.00 2.24 9.99
CA SER A 28 -14.74 3.21 9.19
C SER A 28 -15.47 2.58 8.00
N TYR A 29 -15.13 1.35 7.62
CA TYR A 29 -15.57 0.67 6.39
C TYR A 29 -15.18 1.40 5.09
N ASN A 30 -14.30 2.41 5.16
CA ASN A 30 -13.73 3.02 3.97
C ASN A 30 -12.70 2.10 3.33
N ILE A 31 -12.42 2.34 2.05
CA ILE A 31 -11.40 1.61 1.29
C ILE A 31 -10.10 2.42 1.28
N CYS A 32 -8.98 1.77 1.58
CA CYS A 32 -7.68 2.41 1.49
C CYS A 32 -7.29 2.71 0.03
N ASP A 33 -7.05 3.98 -0.31
CA ASP A 33 -6.68 4.42 -1.67
C ASP A 33 -5.34 3.87 -2.19
N CYS A 34 -4.52 3.30 -1.29
CA CYS A 34 -3.29 2.62 -1.66
C CYS A 34 -3.53 1.13 -1.92
N CYS A 35 -3.69 0.32 -0.88
CA CYS A 35 -3.73 -1.14 -1.05
C CYS A 35 -5.13 -1.72 -1.33
N GLY A 36 -6.17 -0.88 -1.31
CA GLY A 36 -7.55 -1.29 -1.62
C GLY A 36 -8.22 -2.16 -0.55
N VAL A 37 -7.65 -2.25 0.67
CA VAL A 37 -8.31 -2.95 1.78
C VAL A 37 -9.51 -2.15 2.27
N GLU A 38 -10.62 -2.83 2.55
CA GLU A 38 -11.74 -2.27 3.28
C GLU A 38 -11.51 -2.41 4.78
N PHE A 39 -11.50 -1.27 5.50
CA PHE A 39 -11.22 -1.23 6.92
C PHE A 39 -12.32 -1.96 7.71
N GLY A 40 -11.93 -2.93 8.54
CA GLY A 40 -12.87 -3.74 9.33
C GLY A 40 -13.28 -5.07 8.73
N TYR A 41 -12.88 -5.35 7.48
CA TYR A 41 -13.13 -6.64 6.83
C TYR A 41 -11.84 -7.41 6.56
N GLY A 42 -10.89 -6.77 5.87
CA GLY A 42 -9.61 -7.41 5.51
C GLY A 42 -8.50 -7.24 6.55
N ASP A 43 -8.60 -6.26 7.43
CA ASP A 43 -7.52 -5.82 8.33
C ASP A 43 -7.91 -5.84 9.82
N ASP A 44 -8.85 -6.71 10.17
CA ASP A 44 -9.37 -6.93 11.53
C ASP A 44 -8.40 -7.70 12.45
N GLY A 45 -7.38 -8.35 11.89
CA GLY A 45 -6.35 -9.08 12.63
C GLY A 45 -4.96 -9.01 12.01
N LEU A 46 -3.94 -9.17 12.85
CA LEU A 46 -2.52 -9.11 12.45
C LEU A 46 -2.20 -10.04 11.27
N GLN A 47 -2.56 -11.32 11.38
CA GLN A 47 -2.24 -12.31 10.34
C GLN A 47 -2.86 -11.98 8.98
N ASN A 48 -4.07 -11.41 8.98
CA ASN A 48 -4.73 -10.99 7.75
C ASN A 48 -4.04 -9.75 7.15
N CYS A 49 -3.65 -8.79 7.99
CA CYS A 49 -2.87 -7.63 7.57
C CYS A 49 -1.55 -8.04 6.90
N LEU A 50 -0.79 -8.97 7.50
CA LEU A 50 0.47 -9.49 6.96
C LEU A 50 0.25 -10.17 5.60
N ARG A 51 -0.77 -11.03 5.50
CA ARG A 51 -1.11 -11.75 4.27
C ARG A 51 -1.49 -10.79 3.14
N LEU A 52 -2.35 -9.82 3.41
CA LEU A 52 -2.77 -8.81 2.44
C LEU A 52 -1.61 -7.92 1.99
N ARG A 53 -0.74 -7.52 2.92
CA ARG A 53 0.46 -6.73 2.63
C ARG A 53 1.40 -7.49 1.70
N ARG A 54 1.69 -8.74 2.02
CA ARG A 54 2.51 -9.61 1.18
C ARG A 54 1.92 -9.75 -0.23
N HIS A 55 0.62 -10.03 -0.34
CA HIS A 55 -0.05 -10.12 -1.64
C HIS A 55 0.06 -8.81 -2.43
N TRP A 56 -0.19 -7.68 -1.77
CA TRP A 56 -0.08 -6.35 -2.37
C TRP A 56 1.33 -6.08 -2.91
N VAL A 57 2.38 -6.46 -2.18
CA VAL A 57 3.78 -6.24 -2.60
C VAL A 57 4.22 -7.24 -3.68
N GLU A 58 4.05 -8.54 -3.45
CA GLU A 58 4.65 -9.60 -4.27
C GLU A 58 3.83 -9.94 -5.52
N VAL A 59 2.50 -9.88 -5.44
CA VAL A 59 1.60 -10.31 -6.52
C VAL A 59 1.09 -9.11 -7.31
N GLU A 60 0.60 -8.10 -6.60
CA GLU A 60 0.05 -6.88 -7.23
C GLU A 60 1.14 -5.85 -7.54
N HIS A 61 2.41 -6.11 -7.16
CA HIS A 61 3.53 -5.21 -7.40
C HIS A 61 3.24 -3.78 -6.89
N CYS A 62 2.72 -3.70 -5.66
CA CYS A 62 2.34 -2.48 -4.99
C CYS A 62 1.35 -1.61 -5.79
N ARG A 63 0.50 -2.23 -6.62
CA ARG A 63 -0.55 -1.55 -7.38
C ARG A 63 -1.41 -0.71 -6.44
N ARG A 64 -1.63 0.55 -6.82
CA ARG A 64 -2.55 1.43 -6.09
C ARG A 64 -3.99 1.20 -6.52
N PHE A 65 -4.89 1.22 -5.54
CA PHE A 65 -6.32 1.20 -5.78
C PHE A 65 -6.79 2.46 -6.53
N SER A 66 -6.26 3.64 -6.14
CA SER A 66 -6.40 4.89 -6.90
C SER A 66 -5.04 5.30 -7.51
N PRO A 67 -4.79 5.01 -8.81
CA PRO A 67 -3.52 5.32 -9.47
C PRO A 67 -3.23 6.82 -9.62
N LYS A 68 -4.28 7.64 -9.73
CA LYS A 68 -4.17 9.10 -9.89
C LYS A 68 -3.60 9.80 -8.67
N ASP A 69 -3.68 9.16 -7.50
CA ASP A 69 -3.26 9.72 -6.22
C ASP A 69 -1.88 9.20 -5.79
N ARG A 70 -1.08 8.68 -6.75
CA ARG A 70 0.30 8.26 -6.49
C ARG A 70 1.26 9.45 -6.58
N PRO A 71 1.99 9.78 -5.51
CA PRO A 71 3.08 10.76 -5.60
C PRO A 71 4.18 10.29 -6.56
N ALA A 72 4.87 11.22 -7.22
CA ALA A 72 5.99 10.90 -8.10
C ALA A 72 7.21 10.36 -7.33
N ASP A 73 7.38 10.81 -6.09
CA ASP A 73 8.42 10.46 -5.14
C ASP A 73 7.95 9.39 -4.13
N TRP A 74 7.01 8.55 -4.54
CA TRP A 74 6.44 7.55 -3.65
C TRP A 74 7.48 6.50 -3.23
N ASP A 75 7.75 6.44 -1.92
CA ASP A 75 8.68 5.49 -1.32
C ASP A 75 7.90 4.36 -0.62
N MET A 76 7.82 3.21 -1.29
CA MET A 76 7.18 2.00 -0.76
C MET A 76 7.85 1.52 0.55
N PRO A 77 9.19 1.36 0.63
CA PRO A 77 9.87 1.06 1.89
C PRO A 77 9.50 1.98 3.06
N ALA A 78 9.53 3.30 2.87
CA ALA A 78 9.16 4.26 3.92
C ALA A 78 7.69 4.08 4.34
N GLN A 79 6.81 3.81 3.38
CA GLN A 79 5.40 3.58 3.64
C GLN A 79 5.15 2.30 4.48
N ILE A 80 5.78 1.15 4.18
CA ILE A 80 5.68 -0.05 5.03
C ILE A 80 6.26 0.20 6.43
N ARG A 81 7.38 0.92 6.52
CA ARG A 81 7.95 1.32 7.82
C ARG A 81 7.06 2.27 8.61
N GLY A 82 6.08 2.93 7.98
CA GLY A 82 5.07 3.74 8.64
C GLY A 82 3.90 2.95 9.26
N ILE A 83 3.86 1.63 9.10
CA ILE A 83 2.79 0.79 9.68
C ILE A 83 2.90 0.77 11.21
N PRO A 84 1.79 0.84 11.97
CA PRO A 84 1.84 0.77 13.43
C PRO A 84 2.46 -0.55 13.89
N ALA A 85 3.30 -0.50 14.93
CA ALA A 85 4.14 -1.63 15.35
C ALA A 85 3.34 -2.91 15.66
N THR A 86 2.14 -2.78 16.23
CA THR A 86 1.22 -3.90 16.54
C THR A 86 0.78 -4.69 15.30
N TYR A 87 0.93 -4.11 14.10
CA TYR A 87 0.55 -4.72 12.83
C TYR A 87 1.76 -5.09 11.95
N LYS A 88 2.98 -5.09 12.51
CA LYS A 88 4.22 -5.45 11.82
C LYS A 88 4.74 -6.84 12.17
N SER A 89 5.61 -7.36 11.32
CA SER A 89 6.45 -8.54 11.60
C SER A 89 7.81 -8.44 10.91
N ASP A 90 8.72 -9.36 11.22
CA ASP A 90 10.04 -9.45 10.56
C ASP A 90 9.95 -9.67 9.04
N ASP A 91 8.80 -10.09 8.53
CA ASP A 91 8.58 -10.25 7.10
C ASP A 91 8.49 -8.90 6.36
N ASP A 92 8.21 -7.80 7.07
CA ASP A 92 8.13 -6.47 6.48
C ASP A 92 9.47 -6.02 5.88
N GLU A 93 10.57 -6.19 6.62
CA GLU A 93 11.90 -5.85 6.10
C GLU A 93 12.34 -6.81 4.99
N LYS A 94 11.89 -8.06 5.01
CA LYS A 94 12.13 -8.99 3.89
C LYS A 94 11.43 -8.52 2.62
N LEU A 95 10.17 -8.08 2.73
CA LEU A 95 9.40 -7.51 1.61
C LEU A 95 10.07 -6.24 1.06
N ILE A 96 10.52 -5.35 1.94
CA ILE A 96 11.23 -4.12 1.56
C ILE A 96 12.50 -4.45 0.77
N ASN A 97 13.31 -5.38 1.28
CA ASN A 97 14.55 -5.78 0.62
C ASN A 97 14.28 -6.42 -0.74
N ALA A 98 13.30 -7.32 -0.83
CA ALA A 98 12.91 -7.95 -2.10
C ALA A 98 12.45 -6.94 -3.14
N TYR A 99 11.63 -5.95 -2.75
CA TYR A 99 11.20 -4.87 -3.62
C TYR A 99 12.39 -4.02 -4.12
N GLY A 100 13.33 -3.68 -3.22
CA GLY A 100 14.53 -2.92 -3.60
C GLY A 100 15.39 -3.64 -4.64
N GLN A 101 15.46 -4.98 -4.58
CA GLN A 101 16.19 -5.77 -5.59
C GLN A 101 15.42 -5.89 -6.93
N ALA A 102 14.09 -5.97 -6.88
CA ALA A 102 13.26 -6.05 -8.08
C ALA A 102 13.13 -4.70 -8.81
N GLY A 103 13.32 -3.59 -8.09
CA GLY A 103 13.05 -2.24 -8.58
C GLY A 103 11.56 -1.91 -8.55
N GLU A 104 11.24 -0.61 -8.52
CA GLU A 104 9.84 -0.17 -8.57
C GLU A 104 9.22 -0.52 -9.93
N PRO A 105 8.05 -1.20 -9.96
CA PRO A 105 7.33 -1.43 -11.19
C PRO A 105 6.88 -0.11 -11.82
N PRO A 106 7.02 0.06 -13.15
CA PRO A 106 6.58 1.28 -13.82
C PRO A 106 5.07 1.47 -13.65
N LEU A 107 4.64 2.72 -13.54
CA LEU A 107 3.22 3.10 -13.57
C LEU A 107 2.56 2.52 -14.83
N ARG A 108 1.75 1.45 -14.67
CA ARG A 108 0.89 0.96 -15.76
C ARG A 108 -0.15 2.03 -16.06
N GLY A 109 0.09 2.78 -17.13
CA GLY A 109 -0.78 3.88 -17.55
C GLY A 109 -0.09 4.94 -18.41
N LEU A 110 1.25 4.99 -18.43
CA LEU A 110 2.01 5.90 -19.31
C LEU A 110 2.92 5.16 -20.30
N SER A 111 3.25 3.89 -20.05
CA SER A 111 4.11 3.09 -20.93
C SER A 111 3.42 2.55 -22.19
N SER A 112 2.12 2.80 -22.37
CA SER A 112 1.39 2.44 -23.59
C SER A 112 1.48 3.47 -24.71
N LEU A 113 2.08 4.65 -24.48
CA LEU A 113 2.25 5.68 -25.51
C LEU A 113 3.63 5.68 -26.19
N SER A 114 4.64 4.99 -25.64
CA SER A 114 5.98 4.95 -26.26
C SER A 114 6.15 3.86 -27.32
N ALA A 115 5.08 3.14 -27.70
CA ALA A 115 5.13 2.06 -28.68
C ALA A 115 4.59 2.41 -30.08
N ILE A 116 4.14 3.64 -30.33
CA ILE A 116 3.50 4.01 -31.61
C ILE A 116 4.45 4.75 -32.59
N GLU A 117 5.60 5.26 -32.18
CA GLU A 117 6.47 6.07 -33.07
C GLU A 117 7.64 5.33 -33.75
N LYS A 118 7.52 4.03 -34.02
CA LYS A 118 8.51 3.32 -34.87
C LYS A 118 7.89 2.39 -35.90
N SER A 119 6.86 2.87 -36.60
CA SER A 119 6.45 2.28 -37.86
C SER A 119 6.05 3.34 -38.89
N THR A 120 7.02 4.20 -39.24
CA THR A 120 7.03 4.89 -40.53
C THR A 120 8.31 4.47 -41.25
N ARG A 121 8.16 3.44 -42.09
CA ARG A 121 9.00 3.19 -43.26
C ARG A 121 8.12 2.64 -44.37
#